data_AF-A0A958IT39-F1
#
_entry.id   AF-A0A958IT39-F1
#
_cell.length_a   1.000
_cell.length_b   1.000
_cell.length_c   1.000
_cell.angle_alpha   90.00
_cell.angle_beta   90.00
_cell.angle_gamma   90.00
#
_symmetry.space_group_name_H-M   'P 1'
#
loop_
_entity.id
_entity.type
_entity.pdbx_description
1 polymer ?
#
loop_
_entity_poly.entity_id
_entity_poly.type
_entity_poly.pdbx_seq_one_letter_code
_entity_poly.pdbx_strand_id
1 'polypeptide(L)'
;VLGAGALGGTVQALLRAREREQAYDAARNPQTAAARYQDYRRAYKAQFYWAYALAAVWLGSNLDAAFLSPRKSPPALGLEWQKGYFGLHYSIDF
;
A
#
# COMPACT_ATOMS: atom_id res chain seq x y z
N VAL A 1 8.29 -3.12 1.43
CA VAL A 1 7.95 -1.67 1.52
C VAL A 1 6.65 -1.33 0.77
N LEU A 2 6.47 -1.76 -0.49
CA LEU A 2 5.28 -1.41 -1.30
C LEU A 2 3.94 -1.98 -0.76
N GLY A 3 3.91 -3.23 -0.29
CA GLY A 3 2.67 -3.82 0.26
C GLY A 3 2.16 -3.16 1.54
N ALA A 4 3.07 -2.70 2.41
CA ALA A 4 2.71 -1.96 3.63
C ALA A 4 2.12 -0.58 3.31
N GLY A 5 2.66 0.11 2.29
CA GLY A 5 2.09 1.37 1.80
C GLY A 5 0.70 1.20 1.19
N ALA A 6 0.47 0.13 0.43
CA ALA A 6 -0.84 -0.18 -0.14
C ALA A 6 -1.89 -0.53 0.94
N LEU A 7 -1.51 -1.29 1.98
CA LEU A 7 -2.37 -1.56 3.13
C LEU A 7 -2.72 -0.27 3.89
N GLY A 8 -1.72 0.54 4.23
CA GLY A 8 -1.92 1.83 4.90
C GLY A 8 -2.82 2.77 4.11
N GLY A 9 -2.58 2.91 2.80
CA GLY A 9 -3.41 3.71 1.89
C GLY A 9 -4.84 3.19 1.78
N THR A 10 -5.03 1.87 1.75
CA THR A 10 -6.37 1.24 1.69
C THR A 10 -7.17 1.50 2.96
N VAL A 11 -6.57 1.33 4.14
CA VAL A 11 -7.23 1.59 5.43
C VAL A 11 -7.60 3.07 5.54
N GLN A 12 -6.69 3.98 5.20
CA GLN A 12 -6.96 5.42 5.24
C GLN A 12 -8.08 5.82 4.27
N ALA A 13 -8.10 5.24 3.05
CA ALA A 13 -9.15 5.50 2.08
C ALA A 13 -10.52 4.97 2.54
N LEU A 14 -10.55 3.79 3.18
CA LEU A 14 -11.77 3.21 3.75
C LEU A 14 -12.36 4.08 4.86
N LEU A 15 -11.53 4.54 5.80
CA LEU A 15 -11.98 5.42 6.89
C LEU A 15 -12.56 6.73 6.36
N ARG A 16 -11.87 7.37 5.39
CA ARG A 16 -12.35 8.60 4.75
C ARG A 16 -13.65 8.39 3.98
N ALA A 17 -13.82 7.24 3.31
CA ALA A 17 -15.06 6.92 2.61
C ALA A 17 -16.23 6.77 3.60
N ARG A 18 -16.01 6.06 4.72
CA ARG A 18 -16.99 5.89 5.81
C ARG A 18 -17.39 7.20 6.47
N GLU A 19 -16.44 8.07 6.77
CA GLU A 19 -16.72 9.40 7.34
C GLU A 19 -17.62 10.25 6.42
N ARG A 20 -17.37 10.18 5.10
CA ARG A 20 -18.18 10.92 4.12
C ARG A 20 -19.54 10.30 3.86
N GLU A 21 -19.65 8.99 3.96
CA GLU A 21 -20.92 8.26 3.93
C GLU A 21 -21.83 8.71 5.07
N GLN A 22 -21.31 8.72 6.29
CA GLN A 22 -22.05 9.20 7.46
C GLN A 22 -22.48 10.67 7.32
N ALA A 23 -21.63 11.51 6.74
CA ALA A 23 -21.97 12.91 6.50
C ALA A 23 -23.02 13.11 5.40
N TYR A 24 -23.10 12.18 4.44
CA TYR A 24 -24.18 12.13 3.45
C TYR A 24 -25.49 11.64 4.09
N ASP A 25 -25.45 10.55 4.87
CA ASP A 25 -26.64 10.00 5.54
C ASP A 25 -27.24 10.96 6.58
N ALA A 26 -26.39 11.77 7.22
CA ALA A 26 -26.83 12.82 8.15
C ALA A 26 -27.41 14.07 7.45
N ALA A 27 -27.23 14.23 6.14
CA ALA A 27 -27.69 15.40 5.41
C ALA A 27 -29.19 15.33 5.14
N ARG A 28 -29.99 16.07 5.91
CA ARG A 28 -31.46 16.14 5.75
C ARG A 28 -31.94 17.03 4.61
N ASN A 29 -31.11 17.99 4.15
CA ASN A 29 -31.48 18.89 3.07
C ASN A 29 -31.06 18.30 1.70
N PRO A 30 -31.95 18.28 0.68
CA PRO A 30 -31.66 17.63 -0.60
C PRO A 30 -30.52 18.30 -1.38
N GLN A 31 -30.36 19.62 -1.27
CA GLN A 31 -29.26 20.34 -1.93
C GLN A 31 -27.89 20.02 -1.31
N THR A 32 -27.82 19.89 0.01
CA THR A 32 -26.58 19.52 0.69
C THR A 32 -26.28 18.02 0.55
N ALA A 33 -27.31 17.18 0.49
CA ALA A 33 -27.17 15.75 0.23
C ALA A 33 -26.52 15.48 -1.13
N ALA A 34 -26.92 16.20 -2.19
CA ALA A 34 -26.33 16.06 -3.52
C ALA A 34 -24.82 16.39 -3.55
N ALA A 35 -24.41 17.48 -2.89
CA ALA A 35 -22.99 17.85 -2.76
C ALA A 35 -22.19 16.81 -1.97
N ARG A 36 -22.73 16.38 -0.80
CA ARG A 36 -22.10 15.35 0.05
C ARG A 36 -22.00 13.99 -0.66
N TYR A 37 -22.99 13.64 -1.49
CA TYR A 37 -22.96 12.43 -2.30
C TYR A 37 -21.82 12.45 -3.33
N GLN A 38 -21.58 13.59 -3.99
CA GLN A 38 -20.45 13.69 -4.93
C GLN A 38 -19.09 13.52 -4.22
N ASP A 39 -18.96 14.07 -3.02
CA ASP A 39 -17.76 13.93 -2.19
C ASP A 39 -17.53 12.50 -1.67
N TYR A 40 -18.62 11.83 -1.26
CA TYR A 40 -18.60 10.41 -0.92
C TYR A 40 -18.22 9.57 -2.14
N ARG A 41 -18.85 9.80 -3.30
CA ARG A 41 -18.57 9.06 -4.54
C ARG A 41 -17.10 9.17 -4.97
N ARG A 42 -16.48 10.34 -4.80
CA ARG A 42 -15.03 10.53 -5.06
C ARG A 42 -14.16 9.73 -4.10
N ALA A 43 -14.48 9.75 -2.80
CA ALA A 43 -13.74 8.98 -1.80
C ALA A 43 -13.91 7.46 -1.98
N TYR A 44 -15.11 7.02 -2.30
CA TYR A 44 -15.43 5.63 -2.58
C TYR A 44 -14.68 5.09 -3.82
N LYS A 45 -14.59 5.88 -4.90
CA LYS A 45 -13.74 5.54 -6.05
C LYS A 45 -12.27 5.40 -5.64
N ALA A 46 -11.75 6.32 -4.84
CA ALA A 46 -10.36 6.26 -4.36
C ALA A 46 -10.10 4.99 -3.53
N GLN A 47 -11.03 4.60 -2.64
CA GLN A 47 -10.96 3.34 -1.90
C GLN A 47 -10.86 2.14 -2.84
N PHE A 48 -11.66 2.10 -3.91
CA PHE A 48 -11.61 1.03 -4.91
C PHE A 48 -10.24 0.94 -5.60
N TYR A 49 -9.62 2.07 -5.96
CA TYR A 49 -8.29 2.07 -6.55
C TYR A 49 -7.22 1.51 -5.60
N TRP A 50 -7.28 1.87 -4.32
CA TRP A 50 -6.35 1.34 -3.32
C TRP A 50 -6.56 -0.15 -3.06
N ALA A 51 -7.81 -0.61 -2.98
CA ALA A 51 -8.13 -2.04 -2.86
C ALA A 51 -7.63 -2.83 -4.08
N TYR A 52 -7.78 -2.27 -5.28
CA TYR A 52 -7.27 -2.88 -6.51
C TYR A 52 -5.73 -2.94 -6.52
N ALA A 53 -5.06 -1.87 -6.09
CA ALA A 53 -3.61 -1.86 -5.95
C ALA A 53 -3.12 -2.93 -4.96
N LEU A 54 -3.83 -3.09 -3.84
CA LEU A 54 -3.53 -4.14 -2.86
C LEU A 54 -3.73 -5.54 -3.45
N ALA A 55 -4.82 -5.77 -4.19
CA ALA A 55 -5.08 -7.04 -4.87
C ALA A 55 -4.02 -7.35 -5.94
N ALA A 56 -3.56 -6.33 -6.69
CA ALA A 56 -2.50 -6.48 -7.68
C ALA A 56 -1.15 -6.83 -7.02
N VAL A 57 -0.81 -6.19 -5.90
CA VAL A 57 0.38 -6.55 -5.11
C VAL A 57 0.26 -7.98 -4.60
N TRP A 58 -0.90 -8.37 -4.06
CA TRP A 58 -1.13 -9.74 -3.57
C TRP A 58 -1.01 -10.77 -4.70
N LEU A 59 -1.66 -10.55 -5.85
CA LEU A 59 -1.54 -11.44 -7.01
C LEU A 59 -0.10 -11.52 -7.51
N GLY A 60 0.58 -10.39 -7.62
CA GLY A 60 1.99 -10.32 -8.02
C GLY A 60 2.89 -11.12 -7.05
N SER A 61 2.68 -10.99 -5.75
CA SER A 61 3.40 -11.77 -4.74
C SER A 61 3.12 -13.27 -4.82
N ASN A 62 1.88 -13.68 -5.11
CA ASN A 62 1.55 -15.10 -5.28
C ASN A 62 2.14 -15.68 -6.56
N LEU A 63 2.13 -14.92 -7.66
CA LEU A 63 2.74 -15.34 -8.92
C LEU A 63 4.26 -15.43 -8.82
N ASP A 64 4.89 -14.46 -8.16
CA ASP A 64 6.32 -14.49 -7.88
C ASP A 64 6.69 -15.71 -7.02
N ALA A 65 5.93 -15.95 -5.95
CA ALA A 65 6.10 -17.12 -5.08
C ALA A 65 5.88 -18.47 -5.81
N ALA A 66 4.94 -18.53 -6.74
CA ALA A 66 4.55 -19.76 -7.42
C ALA A 66 5.48 -20.12 -8.60
N PHE A 67 6.00 -19.13 -9.34
CA PHE A 67 6.70 -19.36 -10.60
C PHE A 67 8.14 -18.84 -10.65
N LEU A 68 8.49 -17.79 -9.91
CA LEU A 68 9.75 -17.06 -10.09
C LEU A 68 10.73 -17.22 -8.92
N SER A 69 10.25 -17.44 -7.69
CA SER A 69 11.12 -17.61 -6.54
C SER A 69 11.73 -19.03 -6.48
N PRO A 70 13.07 -19.18 -6.42
CA PRO A 70 13.68 -20.48 -6.21
C PRO A 70 13.21 -21.06 -4.87
N ARG A 71 12.86 -22.36 -4.84
CA ARG A 71 12.38 -23.12 -3.65
C ARG A 71 13.29 -23.05 -2.42
N LYS A 72 14.51 -22.53 -2.58
CA LYS A 72 15.46 -22.20 -1.52
C LYS A 72 16.03 -20.81 -1.82
N SER A 73 15.80 -19.86 -0.92
CA SER A 73 16.68 -18.71 -0.81
C SER A 73 18.11 -19.26 -0.64
N PRO A 74 19.11 -18.84 -1.45
CA PRO A 74 20.48 -19.21 -1.16
C PRO A 74 20.78 -18.83 0.29
N PRO A 75 21.50 -19.65 1.07
CA PRO A 75 21.70 -19.48 2.52
C PRO A 75 22.51 -18.21 2.92
N ALA A 76 22.59 -17.21 2.05
CA ALA A 76 23.49 -16.07 2.13
C ALA A 76 22.79 -14.70 1.95
N LEU A 77 21.46 -14.62 2.09
CA LEU A 77 20.76 -13.32 2.21
C LEU A 77 20.36 -13.01 3.68
N GLY A 78 21.02 -13.67 4.63
CA GLY A 78 21.07 -13.19 6.00
C GLY A 78 21.91 -11.91 6.05
N LEU A 79 21.55 -10.99 6.95
CA LEU A 79 22.19 -9.70 7.24
C LEU A 79 23.73 -9.71 7.41
N GLU A 80 24.39 -10.87 7.36
CA GLU A 80 25.83 -11.01 7.47
C GLU A 80 26.60 -10.54 6.24
N TRP A 81 26.06 -10.72 5.02
CA TRP A 81 26.73 -10.24 3.79
C TRP A 81 26.70 -8.71 3.63
N GLN A 82 25.79 -8.01 4.33
CA GLN A 82 25.75 -6.54 4.31
C GLN A 82 26.85 -5.90 5.15
N LYS A 83 27.41 -6.62 6.14
CA LYS A 83 28.56 -6.13 6.92
C LYS A 83 29.90 -6.28 6.19
N GLY A 84 30.00 -7.21 5.22
CA GLY A 84 31.24 -7.46 4.47
C GLY A 84 31.58 -6.40 3.42
N TYR A 85 30.57 -5.73 2.83
CA TYR A 85 30.78 -4.72 1.79
C TYR A 85 30.99 -3.29 2.30
N PHE A 86 30.68 -3.01 3.58
CA PHE A 86 30.96 -1.71 4.21
C PHE A 86 32.31 -1.67 4.95
N GLY A 87 33.13 -2.72 4.84
CA GLY A 87 34.44 -2.84 5.50
C GLY A 87 35.66 -2.69 4.59
N LEU A 88 35.51 -2.27 3.33
CA LEU A 88 36.64 -2.01 2.44
C LEU A 88 37.16 -0.58 2.64
N HIS A 89 38.11 -0.46 3.57
CA HIS A 89 39.31 0.38 3.50
C HIS A 89 39.12 1.84 3.03
N TYR A 90 38.89 2.74 4.00
CA TYR A 90 39.51 4.07 3.93
C TYR A 90 41.01 3.90 4.23
N SER A 91 41.84 3.89 3.20
CA SER A 91 43.25 4.30 3.32
C SER A 91 43.42 5.50 2.39
N ILE A 92 43.37 6.69 2.97
CA ILE A 92 43.84 7.92 2.35
C ILE A 92 45.34 7.93 2.59
N ASP A 93 46.13 7.82 1.52
CA ASP A 93 47.59 7.96 1.56
C ASP A 93 47.96 9.40 1.93
N PHE A 94 48.82 9.55 2.94
CA PHE A 94 49.62 10.73 3.25
C PHE A 94 51.09 10.32 3.36
#